data_AF-A0A257Z7U7-F1
#
_entry.id   AF-A0A257Z7U7-F1
#
_cell.length_a   1.000
_cell.length_b   1.000
_cell.length_c   1.000
_cell.angle_alpha   90.00
_cell.angle_beta   90.00
_cell.angle_gamma   90.00
#
_symmetry.space_group_name_H-M   'P 1'
#
loop_
_entity.id
_entity.type
_entity.pdbx_description
1 polymer ?
#
loop_
_entity_poly.entity_id
_entity_poly.type
_entity_poly.pdbx_seq_one_letter_code
_entity_poly.pdbx_strand_id
1 'polypeptide(L)'
;MGLMRFLPPLVLAIGSPATAQEGGGAAISTGAGYSSQRGALAFIALDGRDIKGSGIDFRFAYETGDSDEVADLSLRKTWKLGDTGLGRNSFIAFSLGGEKTDIEAQQFALEQYSVDLTFGADLAPFTTYSVSLFHLSDDLEASGPDVSPLIAADSGASTATGLAFDLAYSTYDNERLPQSGFRLAGTAAASFAGDRDWVSAAVDAGLAQPIGRATLALRAEAGMIEGQGSQNVSILDRAFLGGDMPRGFAFAGLGPRDVAGDIDSALGGKRYLSASVEVRMPSGLDNVTLGAFVDAGSVWDLDVTAGGASGVIDDAYHLRSSAGLSVYWETGIGIVQVNLAAPLQSESFDKEEVFSVGLSTSF
;
A
#
# COMPACT_ATOMS: atom_id res chain seq x y z
N MET A 1 -3.65 -9.85 -4.37
CA MET A 1 -3.23 -10.51 -3.11
C MET A 1 -2.60 -9.42 -2.28
N GLY A 2 -3.15 -9.18 -1.10
CA GLY A 2 -2.68 -8.11 -0.22
C GLY A 2 -1.77 -8.67 0.85
N LEU A 3 -0.59 -9.20 0.49
CA LEU A 3 0.55 -8.80 1.31
C LEU A 3 0.53 -7.29 1.24
N MET A 4 0.55 -6.62 2.39
CA MET A 4 0.41 -5.18 2.50
C MET A 4 1.60 -4.52 1.79
N ARG A 5 1.53 -4.48 0.47
CA ARG A 5 2.44 -3.78 -0.39
C ARG A 5 2.02 -2.34 -0.27
N PHE A 6 2.73 -1.62 0.59
CA PHE A 6 2.75 -0.17 0.53
C PHE A 6 3.49 0.22 -0.75
N LEU A 7 2.82 0.03 -1.90
CA LEU A 7 3.22 0.75 -3.09
C LEU A 7 3.02 2.23 -2.76
N PRO A 8 4.04 3.08 -2.93
CA PRO A 8 3.84 4.50 -2.76
C PRO A 8 2.73 4.98 -3.71
N PRO A 9 2.00 6.06 -3.36
CA PRO A 9 1.01 6.62 -4.26
C PRO A 9 1.63 6.96 -5.61
N LEU A 10 1.20 6.26 -6.65
CA LEU A 10 1.56 6.51 -8.04
C LEU A 10 1.03 7.90 -8.42
N VAL A 11 1.77 8.76 -9.12
CA VAL A 11 1.38 10.17 -9.29
C VAL A 11 1.20 10.66 -10.74
N LEU A 12 -0.01 11.21 -11.03
CA LEU A 12 -0.54 11.97 -12.19
C LEU A 12 -0.08 11.53 -13.60
N ALA A 13 -1.01 11.26 -14.52
CA ALA A 13 -0.70 10.91 -15.92
C ALA A 13 -1.35 11.82 -16.95
N ILE A 14 -0.66 12.01 -18.08
CA ILE A 14 -1.26 12.43 -19.35
C ILE A 14 -0.77 11.43 -20.41
N GLY A 15 -1.67 10.55 -20.87
CA GLY A 15 -1.35 9.52 -21.87
C GLY A 15 -2.59 8.99 -22.58
N SER A 16 -2.42 8.63 -23.86
CA SER A 16 -3.49 8.18 -24.76
C SER A 16 -3.75 6.68 -24.66
N PRO A 17 -5.01 6.21 -24.62
CA PRO A 17 -5.31 4.78 -24.60
C PRO A 17 -4.99 4.12 -25.96
N ALA A 18 -4.36 2.95 -25.92
CA ALA A 18 -4.46 1.97 -27.01
C ALA A 18 -5.72 1.13 -26.77
N THR A 19 -6.65 1.16 -27.72
CA THR A 19 -7.97 0.52 -27.66
C THR A 19 -7.91 -0.99 -27.45
N ALA A 20 -8.64 -1.52 -26.46
CA ALA A 20 -8.91 -2.95 -26.31
C ALA A 20 -10.24 -3.33 -26.98
N GLN A 21 -10.21 -4.35 -27.83
CA GLN A 21 -11.36 -5.07 -28.38
C GLN A 21 -11.54 -6.38 -27.60
N GLU A 22 -12.78 -6.82 -27.38
CA GLU A 22 -13.16 -7.97 -26.52
C GLU A 22 -12.17 -9.17 -26.56
N GLY A 23 -11.66 -9.61 -25.40
CA GLY A 23 -10.82 -10.81 -25.28
C GLY A 23 -9.57 -10.73 -24.39
N GLY A 24 -9.53 -9.83 -23.40
CA GLY A 24 -8.35 -9.55 -22.60
C GLY A 24 -7.59 -8.35 -23.14
N GLY A 25 -7.38 -7.34 -22.28
CA GLY A 25 -6.78 -6.06 -22.64
C GLY A 25 -5.35 -5.97 -22.14
N ALA A 26 -4.49 -5.33 -22.93
CA ALA A 26 -3.23 -4.80 -22.47
C ALA A 26 -3.33 -3.27 -22.48
N ALA A 27 -2.79 -2.65 -21.46
CA ALA A 27 -2.90 -1.23 -21.27
C ALA A 27 -1.59 -0.65 -20.77
N ILE A 28 -1.33 0.57 -21.21
CA ILE A 28 -0.12 1.30 -20.89
C ILE A 28 -0.56 2.58 -20.19
N SER A 29 -0.04 2.81 -19.00
CA SER A 29 -0.16 4.07 -18.28
C SER A 29 1.21 4.70 -18.21
N THR A 30 1.29 6.00 -18.46
CA THR A 30 2.50 6.78 -18.24
C THR A 30 2.12 8.06 -17.54
N GLY A 31 2.87 8.48 -16.53
CA GLY A 31 2.61 9.74 -15.87
C GLY A 31 3.81 10.41 -15.26
N ALA A 32 3.58 11.62 -14.80
CA ALA A 32 4.50 12.43 -14.05
C ALA A 32 3.76 13.13 -12.91
N GLY A 33 4.43 13.21 -11.78
CA GLY A 33 3.86 13.63 -10.54
C GLY A 33 4.71 14.53 -9.68
N TYR A 34 4.15 14.93 -8.55
CA TYR A 34 4.84 15.75 -7.59
C TYR A 34 4.41 15.46 -6.16
N SER A 35 5.41 15.32 -5.30
CA SER A 35 5.30 15.30 -3.85
C SER A 35 6.23 16.36 -3.28
N SER A 36 5.82 17.04 -2.20
CA SER A 36 6.71 18.00 -1.55
C SER A 36 7.93 17.36 -0.87
N GLN A 37 7.88 16.04 -0.59
CA GLN A 37 9.02 15.29 -0.04
C GLN A 37 9.79 14.54 -1.13
N ARG A 38 9.11 13.91 -2.09
CA ARG A 38 9.74 13.06 -3.12
C ARG A 38 10.11 13.80 -4.41
N GLY A 39 9.76 15.09 -4.50
CA GLY A 39 10.04 15.91 -5.66
C GLY A 39 9.20 15.52 -6.88
N ALA A 40 9.78 15.70 -8.07
CA ALA A 40 9.13 15.31 -9.32
C ALA A 40 9.24 13.79 -9.52
N LEU A 41 8.12 13.15 -9.82
CA LEU A 41 8.04 11.71 -10.07
C LEU A 41 7.68 11.47 -11.54
N ALA A 42 8.11 10.35 -12.11
CA ALA A 42 7.68 9.86 -13.41
C ALA A 42 7.46 8.36 -13.32
N PHE A 43 6.42 7.85 -13.97
CA PHE A 43 6.14 6.43 -13.96
C PHE A 43 5.64 5.91 -15.30
N ILE A 44 5.83 4.61 -15.52
CA ILE A 44 5.24 3.82 -16.59
C ILE A 44 4.69 2.52 -15.98
N ALA A 45 3.48 2.15 -16.37
CA ALA A 45 2.88 0.88 -16.01
C ALA A 45 2.30 0.19 -17.25
N LEU A 46 2.46 -1.13 -17.31
CA LEU A 46 1.94 -2.02 -18.32
C LEU A 46 1.09 -3.07 -17.61
N ASP A 47 -0.22 -3.04 -17.82
CA ASP A 47 -1.16 -4.00 -17.24
C ASP A 47 -1.79 -4.82 -18.37
N GLY A 48 -1.57 -6.13 -18.35
CA GLY A 48 -2.23 -7.09 -19.23
C GLY A 48 -3.13 -8.00 -18.41
N ARG A 49 -4.42 -8.04 -18.71
CA ARG A 49 -5.37 -8.90 -17.98
C ARG A 49 -6.02 -9.92 -18.88
N ASP A 50 -6.06 -11.15 -18.39
CA ASP A 50 -6.58 -12.31 -19.09
C ASP A 50 -6.08 -12.34 -20.55
N ILE A 51 -4.76 -12.20 -20.74
CA ILE A 51 -4.17 -11.95 -22.05
C ILE A 51 -4.60 -13.06 -23.01
N LYS A 52 -5.37 -12.69 -24.05
CA LYS A 52 -5.94 -13.61 -25.05
C LYS A 52 -6.85 -14.71 -24.44
N GLY A 53 -7.55 -14.41 -23.35
CA GLY A 53 -8.41 -15.38 -22.66
C GLY A 53 -7.64 -16.53 -22.00
N SER A 54 -6.33 -16.35 -21.78
CA SER A 54 -5.48 -17.41 -21.26
C SER A 54 -5.58 -17.58 -19.73
N GLY A 55 -6.20 -16.65 -19.02
CA GLY A 55 -6.14 -16.54 -17.57
C GLY A 55 -4.79 -16.03 -17.05
N ILE A 56 -3.91 -15.53 -17.93
CA ILE A 56 -2.65 -14.91 -17.55
C ILE A 56 -2.85 -13.40 -17.41
N ASP A 57 -2.55 -12.91 -16.22
CA ASP A 57 -2.40 -11.50 -15.92
C ASP A 57 -0.91 -11.17 -15.81
N PHE A 58 -0.54 -10.00 -16.30
CA PHE A 58 0.81 -9.44 -16.24
C PHE A 58 0.71 -8.00 -15.77
N ARG A 59 1.64 -7.59 -14.92
CA ARG A 59 1.81 -6.20 -14.54
C ARG A 59 3.30 -5.90 -14.49
N PHE A 60 3.65 -4.76 -15.06
CA PHE A 60 4.94 -4.13 -14.86
C PHE A 60 4.66 -2.68 -14.47
N ALA A 61 5.31 -2.17 -13.44
CA ALA A 61 5.27 -0.77 -13.07
C ALA A 61 6.70 -0.30 -12.76
N TYR A 62 7.03 0.90 -13.19
CA TYR A 62 8.29 1.55 -12.89
C TYR A 62 8.00 3.01 -12.56
N GLU A 63 8.50 3.48 -11.43
CA GLU A 63 8.42 4.85 -10.96
C GLU A 63 9.84 5.32 -10.61
N THR A 64 10.16 6.56 -10.95
CA THR A 64 11.43 7.19 -10.64
C THR A 64 11.19 8.65 -10.22
N GLY A 65 11.98 9.14 -9.28
CA GLY A 65 12.00 10.51 -8.80
C GLY A 65 13.40 11.08 -8.71
N ASP A 66 13.54 12.20 -7.99
CA ASP A 66 14.83 12.86 -7.78
C ASP A 66 15.80 11.97 -6.97
N SER A 67 15.28 11.23 -5.98
CA SER A 67 16.03 10.32 -5.11
C SER A 67 15.40 8.92 -5.00
N ASP A 68 14.31 8.66 -5.72
CA ASP A 68 13.52 7.45 -5.55
C ASP A 68 13.47 6.60 -6.82
N GLU A 69 13.46 5.28 -6.66
CA GLU A 69 13.27 4.31 -7.73
C GLU A 69 12.42 3.14 -7.22
N VAL A 70 11.31 2.84 -7.92
CA VAL A 70 10.46 1.70 -7.64
C VAL A 70 10.19 0.94 -8.94
N ALA A 71 10.42 -0.36 -8.94
CA ALA A 71 10.08 -1.26 -10.04
C ALA A 71 9.28 -2.44 -9.49
N ASP A 72 8.16 -2.76 -10.11
CA ASP A 72 7.32 -3.93 -9.81
C ASP A 72 7.08 -4.72 -11.09
N LEU A 73 7.17 -6.03 -10.98
CA LEU A 73 6.82 -6.98 -12.02
C LEU A 73 6.01 -8.10 -11.38
N SER A 74 4.84 -8.40 -11.92
CA SER A 74 4.09 -9.60 -11.54
C SER A 74 3.50 -10.33 -12.73
N LEU A 75 3.54 -11.65 -12.65
CA LEU A 75 2.91 -12.56 -13.60
C LEU A 75 2.02 -13.50 -12.80
N ARG A 76 0.75 -13.59 -13.17
CA ARG A 76 -0.21 -14.46 -12.49
C ARG A 76 -0.96 -15.30 -13.50
N LYS A 77 -0.97 -16.61 -13.29
CA LYS A 77 -1.79 -17.56 -14.06
C LYS A 77 -2.93 -18.03 -13.18
N THR A 78 -4.17 -17.83 -13.64
CA THR A 78 -5.39 -18.26 -12.96
C THR A 78 -6.09 -19.38 -13.71
N TRP A 79 -6.45 -20.43 -12.98
CA TRP A 79 -7.31 -21.51 -13.44
C TRP A 79 -8.65 -21.39 -12.73
N LYS A 80 -9.71 -21.08 -13.49
CA LYS A 80 -11.08 -21.06 -12.99
C LYS A 80 -11.60 -22.49 -12.89
N LEU A 81 -12.11 -22.86 -11.73
CA LEU A 81 -12.70 -24.17 -11.45
C LEU A 81 -14.23 -24.14 -11.47
N GLY A 82 -14.83 -22.95 -11.51
CA GLY A 82 -16.28 -22.77 -11.41
C GLY A 82 -16.77 -23.04 -9.99
N ASP A 83 -17.99 -23.54 -9.86
CA ASP A 83 -18.58 -23.83 -8.56
C ASP A 83 -18.06 -25.17 -8.02
N THR A 84 -17.45 -25.15 -6.84
CA THR A 84 -16.87 -26.34 -6.19
C THR A 84 -17.30 -26.43 -4.72
N GLY A 85 -16.82 -27.45 -3.99
CA GLY A 85 -17.01 -27.52 -2.53
C GLY A 85 -16.35 -26.38 -1.75
N LEU A 86 -15.47 -25.59 -2.38
CA LEU A 86 -14.82 -24.42 -1.78
C LEU A 86 -15.71 -23.17 -1.84
N GLY A 87 -16.72 -23.13 -2.73
CA GLY A 87 -17.57 -21.96 -2.99
C GLY A 87 -17.85 -21.76 -4.48
N ARG A 88 -18.53 -20.65 -4.81
CA ARG A 88 -18.77 -20.28 -6.20
C ARG A 88 -17.54 -19.64 -6.81
N ASN A 89 -17.42 -19.67 -8.14
CA ASN A 89 -16.30 -19.04 -8.87
C ASN A 89 -14.91 -19.40 -8.29
N SER A 90 -14.75 -20.65 -7.83
CA SER A 90 -13.51 -21.14 -7.26
C SER A 90 -12.37 -21.04 -8.27
N PHE A 91 -11.16 -20.76 -7.79
CA PHE A 91 -9.97 -20.66 -8.62
C PHE A 91 -8.71 -21.17 -7.92
N ILE A 92 -7.72 -21.52 -8.73
CA ILE A 92 -6.32 -21.68 -8.32
C ILE A 92 -5.53 -20.65 -9.10
N ALA A 93 -4.54 -20.02 -8.46
CA ALA A 93 -3.62 -19.13 -9.13
C ALA A 93 -2.18 -19.38 -8.72
N PHE A 94 -1.28 -19.27 -9.69
CA PHE A 94 0.16 -19.26 -9.48
C PHE A 94 0.69 -17.88 -9.85
N SER A 95 1.45 -17.25 -8.97
CA SER A 95 2.00 -15.91 -9.18
C SER A 95 3.51 -15.91 -8.98
N LEU A 96 4.19 -15.09 -9.79
CA LEU A 96 5.59 -14.72 -9.64
C LEU A 96 5.65 -13.20 -9.52
N GLY A 97 6.44 -12.71 -8.56
CA GLY A 97 6.67 -11.29 -8.34
C GLY A 97 8.16 -10.96 -8.32
N GLY A 98 8.51 -9.78 -8.78
CA GLY A 98 9.82 -9.15 -8.62
C GLY A 98 9.62 -7.68 -8.31
N GLU A 99 10.30 -7.17 -7.30
CA GLU A 99 10.19 -5.80 -6.84
C GLU A 99 11.57 -5.23 -6.51
N LYS A 100 11.80 -3.98 -6.89
CA LYS A 100 12.95 -3.19 -6.48
C LYS A 100 12.44 -1.87 -5.92
N THR A 101 12.88 -1.49 -4.72
CA THR A 101 12.46 -0.26 -4.06
C THR A 101 13.67 0.42 -3.45
N ASP A 102 13.90 1.67 -3.81
CA ASP A 102 14.89 2.57 -3.21
C ASP A 102 14.16 3.90 -2.99
N ILE A 103 13.75 4.16 -1.75
CA ILE A 103 12.99 5.35 -1.38
C ILE A 103 13.75 6.07 -0.28
N GLU A 104 14.07 7.34 -0.50
CA GLU A 104 14.90 8.15 0.40
C GLU A 104 14.32 8.16 1.83
N ALA A 105 12.99 8.22 1.96
CA ALA A 105 12.29 8.24 3.25
C ALA A 105 12.51 6.97 4.12
N GLN A 106 12.86 5.84 3.49
CA GLN A 106 13.12 4.58 4.19
C GLN A 106 14.62 4.36 4.50
N GLN A 107 15.51 5.04 3.78
CA GLN A 107 16.97 4.93 3.93
C GLN A 107 17.54 3.51 3.78
N PHE A 108 16.87 2.67 2.98
CA PHE A 108 17.36 1.37 2.52
C PHE A 108 16.81 1.07 1.12
N ALA A 109 17.56 0.26 0.36
CA ALA A 109 17.09 -0.32 -0.88
C ALA A 109 16.70 -1.80 -0.65
N LEU A 110 15.72 -2.28 -1.41
CA LEU A 110 15.20 -3.63 -1.35
C LEU A 110 15.12 -4.22 -2.77
N GLU A 111 15.62 -5.43 -2.94
CA GLU A 111 15.26 -6.32 -4.04
C GLU A 111 14.49 -7.53 -3.50
N GLN A 112 13.26 -7.75 -3.98
CA GLN A 112 12.40 -8.84 -3.53
C GLN A 112 11.92 -9.69 -4.71
N TYR A 113 11.93 -11.00 -4.54
CA TYR A 113 11.29 -11.97 -5.43
C TYR A 113 10.23 -12.77 -4.67
N SER A 114 9.05 -12.93 -5.27
CA SER A 114 7.95 -13.68 -4.66
C SER A 114 7.45 -14.83 -5.54
N VAL A 115 7.04 -15.92 -4.89
CA VAL A 115 6.33 -17.04 -5.52
C VAL A 115 5.12 -17.39 -4.68
N ASP A 116 3.96 -17.49 -5.32
CA ASP A 116 2.70 -17.65 -4.62
C ASP A 116 1.80 -18.70 -5.27
N LEU A 117 1.23 -19.59 -4.46
CA LEU A 117 0.17 -20.51 -4.86
C LEU A 117 -1.09 -20.19 -4.06
N THR A 118 -2.12 -19.70 -4.75
CA THR A 118 -3.37 -19.22 -4.15
C THR A 118 -4.56 -20.09 -4.55
N PHE A 119 -5.43 -20.35 -3.59
CA PHE A 119 -6.76 -20.92 -3.82
C PHE A 119 -7.80 -19.95 -3.26
N GLY A 120 -8.91 -19.75 -3.95
CA GLY A 120 -9.95 -18.85 -3.45
C GLY A 120 -11.29 -19.11 -4.10
N ALA A 121 -12.34 -18.56 -3.49
CA ALA A 121 -13.72 -18.68 -3.98
C ALA A 121 -14.61 -17.58 -3.39
N ASP A 122 -15.78 -17.42 -3.99
CA ASP A 122 -16.89 -16.66 -3.41
C ASP A 122 -17.61 -17.56 -2.40
N LEU A 123 -17.45 -17.27 -1.11
CA LEU A 123 -18.08 -18.02 -0.03
C LEU A 123 -19.60 -17.76 0.05
N ALA A 124 -19.99 -16.51 -0.20
CA ALA A 124 -21.36 -16.03 -0.15
C ALA A 124 -21.51 -14.81 -1.08
N PRO A 125 -22.73 -14.27 -1.30
CA PRO A 125 -22.88 -13.00 -2.00
C PRO A 125 -22.03 -11.92 -1.33
N PHE A 126 -21.24 -11.19 -2.14
CA PHE A 126 -20.34 -10.12 -1.70
C PHE A 126 -19.16 -10.58 -0.82
N THR A 127 -19.03 -11.88 -0.50
CA THR A 127 -17.97 -12.41 0.35
C THR A 127 -17.00 -13.27 -0.46
N THR A 128 -15.74 -12.88 -0.50
CA THR A 128 -14.65 -13.62 -1.13
C THR A 128 -13.61 -14.02 -0.09
N TYR A 129 -12.97 -15.17 -0.29
CA TYR A 129 -11.80 -15.55 0.50
C TYR A 129 -10.69 -16.13 -0.40
N SER A 130 -9.46 -16.03 0.08
CA SER A 130 -8.33 -16.75 -0.49
C SER A 130 -7.36 -17.26 0.57
N VAL A 131 -6.71 -18.37 0.27
CA VAL A 131 -5.58 -18.91 1.02
C VAL A 131 -4.40 -18.97 0.07
N SER A 132 -3.26 -18.45 0.50
CA SER A 132 -2.04 -18.41 -0.30
C SER A 132 -0.88 -19.02 0.46
N LEU A 133 -0.15 -19.93 -0.19
CA LEU A 133 1.21 -20.30 0.19
C LEU A 133 2.16 -19.33 -0.52
N PHE A 134 2.96 -18.60 0.25
CA PHE A 134 3.89 -17.61 -0.28
C PHE A 134 5.33 -17.98 0.07
N HIS A 135 6.26 -17.54 -0.78
CA HIS A 135 7.69 -17.52 -0.53
C HIS A 135 8.25 -16.18 -0.99
N LEU A 136 8.97 -15.50 -0.10
CA LEU A 136 9.68 -14.24 -0.32
C LEU A 136 11.18 -14.50 -0.21
N SER A 137 11.93 -13.93 -1.14
CA SER A 137 13.38 -13.84 -1.13
C SER A 137 13.77 -12.39 -1.29
N ASP A 138 14.35 -11.83 -0.24
CA ASP A 138 14.64 -10.41 -0.11
C ASP A 138 16.15 -10.19 0.01
N ASP A 139 16.63 -9.07 -0.51
CA ASP A 139 17.96 -8.54 -0.25
C ASP A 139 17.82 -7.06 0.12
N LEU A 140 18.15 -6.73 1.38
CA LEU A 140 18.08 -5.36 1.90
C LEU A 140 19.48 -4.74 1.94
N GLU A 141 19.65 -3.65 1.22
CA GLU A 141 20.87 -2.85 1.23
C GLU A 141 20.66 -1.57 2.05
N ALA A 142 21.23 -1.53 3.25
CA ALA A 142 21.21 -0.37 4.12
C ALA A 142 22.64 -0.04 4.55
N SER A 143 23.26 0.91 3.86
CA SER A 143 24.67 1.26 4.09
C SER A 143 24.88 2.77 3.98
N GLY A 144 25.72 3.31 4.85
CA GLY A 144 26.00 4.74 4.90
C GLY A 144 26.16 5.25 6.33
N PRO A 145 26.81 6.40 6.52
CA PRO A 145 26.92 7.06 7.83
C PRO A 145 25.60 7.68 8.30
N ASP A 146 24.63 7.83 7.41
CA ASP A 146 23.31 8.46 7.54
C ASP A 146 22.16 7.46 7.77
N VAL A 147 22.48 6.17 7.88
CA VAL A 147 21.52 5.09 8.13
C VAL A 147 21.54 4.69 9.60
N SER A 148 20.36 4.52 10.20
CA SER A 148 20.23 4.03 11.57
C SER A 148 20.87 2.64 11.74
N PRO A 149 21.61 2.41 12.84
CA PRO A 149 22.11 1.08 13.19
C PRO A 149 21.03 0.01 13.27
N LEU A 150 19.79 0.40 13.58
CA LEU A 150 18.64 -0.52 13.68
C LEU A 150 18.16 -1.00 12.31
N ILE A 151 18.33 -0.20 11.25
CA ILE A 151 18.05 -0.61 9.87
C ILE A 151 19.21 -1.46 9.34
N ALA A 152 20.44 -1.00 9.55
CA ALA A 152 21.64 -1.72 9.11
C ALA A 152 21.74 -3.13 9.70
N ALA A 153 21.15 -3.37 10.88
CA ALA A 153 21.09 -4.69 11.50
C ALA A 153 20.27 -5.72 10.71
N ASP A 154 19.33 -5.27 9.88
CA ASP A 154 18.48 -6.12 9.03
C ASP A 154 19.03 -6.26 7.59
N SER A 155 20.21 -5.71 7.30
CA SER A 155 20.80 -5.73 5.95
C SER A 155 21.29 -7.12 5.53
N GLY A 156 21.10 -7.41 4.24
CA GLY A 156 21.48 -8.63 3.57
C GLY A 156 20.29 -9.49 3.14
N ALA A 157 20.62 -10.64 2.59
CA ALA A 157 19.63 -11.58 2.07
C ALA A 157 18.84 -12.25 3.20
N SER A 158 17.52 -12.31 3.05
CA SER A 158 16.64 -13.03 3.96
C SER A 158 15.44 -13.61 3.23
N THR A 159 14.85 -14.66 3.80
CA THR A 159 13.69 -15.34 3.21
C THR A 159 12.54 -15.47 4.19
N ALA A 160 11.32 -15.50 3.67
CA ALA A 160 10.11 -15.78 4.44
C ALA A 160 9.14 -16.65 3.63
N THR A 161 8.79 -17.81 4.18
CA THR A 161 7.81 -18.74 3.57
C THR A 161 6.67 -18.93 4.54
N GLY A 162 5.44 -18.81 4.05
CA GLY A 162 4.28 -18.74 4.91
C GLY A 162 2.95 -19.00 4.25
N LEU A 163 1.90 -18.87 5.07
CA LEU A 163 0.51 -18.89 4.62
C LEU A 163 -0.15 -17.54 4.88
N ALA A 164 -0.98 -17.09 3.95
CA ALA A 164 -1.86 -15.95 4.11
C ALA A 164 -3.31 -16.37 3.89
N PHE A 165 -4.22 -15.83 4.68
CA PHE A 165 -5.66 -15.95 4.53
C PHE A 165 -6.26 -14.56 4.38
N ASP A 166 -6.94 -14.33 3.26
CA ASP A 166 -7.70 -13.11 2.99
C ASP A 166 -9.20 -13.42 3.06
N LEU A 167 -9.96 -12.51 3.66
CA LEU A 167 -11.41 -12.51 3.65
C LEU A 167 -11.91 -11.10 3.37
N ALA A 168 -12.78 -10.93 2.39
CA ALA A 168 -13.36 -9.64 2.07
C ALA A 168 -14.88 -9.75 1.91
N TYR A 169 -15.59 -8.78 2.46
CA TYR A 169 -16.99 -8.49 2.21
C TYR A 169 -17.09 -7.10 1.58
N SER A 170 -17.62 -6.98 0.37
CA SER A 170 -17.74 -5.68 -0.31
C SER A 170 -19.06 -5.54 -1.04
N THR A 171 -19.80 -4.50 -0.67
CA THR A 171 -21.03 -4.04 -1.33
C THR A 171 -20.86 -2.70 -2.03
N TYR A 172 -19.62 -2.23 -2.16
CA TYR A 172 -19.32 -1.01 -2.89
C TYR A 172 -19.84 -1.07 -4.32
N ASP A 173 -20.44 0.04 -4.75
CA ASP A 173 -20.86 0.25 -6.13
C ASP A 173 -19.68 0.40 -7.11
N ASN A 174 -18.58 0.97 -6.63
CA ASN A 174 -17.31 1.11 -7.34
C ASN A 174 -16.15 0.94 -6.35
N GLU A 175 -15.11 0.19 -6.71
CA GLU A 175 -13.96 -0.05 -5.84
C GLU A 175 -13.04 1.15 -5.66
N ARG A 176 -12.99 2.09 -6.63
CA ARG A 176 -12.03 3.22 -6.61
C ARG A 176 -12.57 4.44 -5.88
N LEU A 177 -13.75 4.90 -6.28
CA LEU A 177 -14.41 6.07 -5.70
C LEU A 177 -15.85 5.71 -5.32
N PRO A 178 -16.04 4.82 -4.33
CA PRO A 178 -17.36 4.29 -3.96
C PRO A 178 -18.31 5.43 -3.58
N GLN A 179 -19.52 5.45 -4.13
CA GLN A 179 -20.55 6.42 -3.74
C GLN A 179 -21.53 5.80 -2.73
N SER A 180 -21.63 4.48 -2.72
CA SER A 180 -22.50 3.75 -1.80
C SER A 180 -21.94 2.38 -1.45
N GLY A 181 -22.29 1.90 -0.27
CA GLY A 181 -21.98 0.55 0.19
C GLY A 181 -20.95 0.52 1.31
N PHE A 182 -20.54 -0.70 1.64
CA PHE A 182 -19.63 -0.99 2.74
C PHE A 182 -18.61 -2.04 2.30
N ARG A 183 -17.38 -1.90 2.80
CA ARG A 183 -16.30 -2.87 2.65
C ARG A 183 -15.72 -3.21 4.01
N LEU A 184 -15.48 -4.50 4.23
CA LEU A 184 -14.66 -5.03 5.31
C LEU A 184 -13.75 -6.09 4.71
N ALA A 185 -12.45 -5.88 4.79
CA ALA A 185 -11.43 -6.83 4.36
C ALA A 185 -10.48 -7.10 5.52
N GLY A 186 -10.01 -8.33 5.62
CA GLY A 186 -9.01 -8.71 6.60
C GLY A 186 -8.05 -9.72 6.02
N THR A 187 -6.81 -9.64 6.46
CA THR A 187 -5.74 -10.55 6.11
C THR A 187 -5.09 -11.05 7.39
N ALA A 188 -4.87 -12.35 7.47
CA ALA A 188 -4.04 -12.97 8.50
C ALA A 188 -2.93 -13.76 7.80
N ALA A 189 -1.68 -13.52 8.17
CA ALA A 189 -0.55 -14.22 7.58
C ALA A 189 0.42 -14.71 8.67
N ALA A 190 1.13 -15.77 8.35
CA ALA A 190 2.18 -16.32 9.21
C ALA A 190 3.28 -16.89 8.32
N SER A 191 4.51 -16.47 8.52
CA SER A 191 5.66 -17.25 8.06
C SER A 191 5.93 -18.39 9.03
N PHE A 192 6.62 -19.42 8.56
CA PHE A 192 6.99 -20.59 9.37
C PHE A 192 8.27 -21.27 8.87
N ALA A 193 8.89 -20.73 7.82
CA ALA A 193 10.15 -21.21 7.27
C ALA A 193 10.90 -20.07 6.57
N GLY A 194 12.23 -20.17 6.52
CA GLY A 194 13.11 -19.10 6.08
C GLY A 194 13.83 -18.45 7.26
N ASP A 195 14.32 -17.25 7.05
CA ASP A 195 15.11 -16.50 8.03
C ASP A 195 14.24 -15.61 8.93
N ARG A 196 13.06 -15.22 8.45
CA ARG A 196 12.10 -14.35 9.16
C ARG A 196 10.83 -15.11 9.53
N ASP A 197 10.59 -15.26 10.83
CA ASP A 197 9.40 -15.91 11.39
C ASP A 197 8.50 -14.91 12.12
N TRP A 198 7.29 -14.68 11.59
CA TRP A 198 6.34 -13.69 12.10
C TRP A 198 4.90 -14.10 11.84
N VAL A 199 3.99 -13.51 12.62
CA VAL A 199 2.55 -13.54 12.38
C VAL A 199 2.03 -12.12 12.22
N SER A 200 1.07 -11.93 11.32
CA SER A 200 0.44 -10.62 11.11
C SER A 200 -1.06 -10.73 10.93
N ALA A 201 -1.73 -9.64 11.28
CA ALA A 201 -3.14 -9.44 11.02
C ALA A 201 -3.39 -7.99 10.62
N ALA A 202 -4.18 -7.78 9.58
CA ALA A 202 -4.60 -6.47 9.11
C ALA A 202 -6.10 -6.46 8.84
N VAL A 203 -6.74 -5.32 9.03
CA VAL A 203 -8.14 -5.07 8.72
C VAL A 203 -8.28 -3.71 8.02
N ASP A 204 -9.06 -3.70 6.95
CA ASP A 204 -9.50 -2.51 6.23
C ASP A 204 -11.03 -2.47 6.28
N ALA A 205 -11.57 -1.33 6.68
CA ALA A 205 -13.00 -1.10 6.74
C ALA A 205 -13.32 0.23 6.08
N GLY A 206 -14.42 0.26 5.33
CA GLY A 206 -14.91 1.51 4.79
C GLY A 206 -16.40 1.54 4.52
N LEU A 207 -16.93 2.74 4.53
CA LEU A 207 -18.33 3.05 4.29
C LEU A 207 -18.42 4.20 3.31
N ALA A 208 -19.22 4.04 2.26
CA ALA A 208 -19.68 5.13 1.43
C ALA A 208 -21.19 5.26 1.61
N GLN A 209 -21.63 6.41 2.09
CA GLN A 209 -23.03 6.68 2.36
C GLN A 209 -23.46 7.97 1.64
N PRO A 210 -24.39 7.90 0.68
CA PRO A 210 -24.97 9.08 0.08
C PRO A 210 -25.68 9.95 1.13
N ILE A 211 -25.39 11.25 1.14
CA ILE A 211 -26.04 12.28 1.95
C ILE A 211 -26.44 13.43 1.04
N GLY A 212 -27.68 13.40 0.56
CA GLY A 212 -28.17 14.36 -0.43
C GLY A 212 -27.44 14.19 -1.77
N ARG A 213 -26.70 15.23 -2.20
CA ARG A 213 -25.84 15.19 -3.39
C ARG A 213 -24.39 14.81 -3.09
N ALA A 214 -24.04 14.73 -1.81
CA ALA A 214 -22.70 14.37 -1.35
C ALA A 214 -22.65 12.90 -0.94
N THR A 215 -21.45 12.39 -0.71
CA THR A 215 -21.18 11.08 -0.15
C THR A 215 -20.28 11.25 1.07
N LEU A 216 -20.72 10.76 2.22
CA LEU A 216 -19.85 10.55 3.37
C LEU A 216 -19.05 9.27 3.14
N ALA A 217 -17.73 9.41 3.17
CA ALA A 217 -16.76 8.34 3.09
C ALA A 217 -16.09 8.19 4.45
N LEU A 218 -16.12 6.99 5.00
CA LEU A 218 -15.32 6.61 6.16
C LEU A 218 -14.35 5.53 5.71
N ARG A 219 -13.09 5.62 6.12
CA ARG A 219 -12.10 4.56 5.97
C ARG A 219 -11.36 4.37 7.28
N ALA A 220 -11.07 3.13 7.65
CA ALA A 220 -10.22 2.79 8.77
C ALA A 220 -9.38 1.58 8.42
N GLU A 221 -8.10 1.63 8.78
CA GLU A 221 -7.15 0.56 8.57
C GLU A 221 -6.38 0.33 9.86
N ALA A 222 -6.15 -0.92 10.23
CA ALA A 222 -5.34 -1.24 11.38
C ALA A 222 -4.67 -2.60 11.20
N GLY A 223 -3.50 -2.76 11.79
CA GLY A 223 -2.83 -4.04 11.77
C GLY A 223 -1.72 -4.14 12.79
N MET A 224 -1.28 -5.38 12.95
CA MET A 224 -0.19 -5.75 13.82
C MET A 224 0.65 -6.87 13.20
N ILE A 225 1.95 -6.84 13.44
CA ILE A 225 2.91 -7.90 13.12
C ILE A 225 3.67 -8.22 14.40
N GLU A 226 3.85 -9.50 14.71
CA GLU A 226 4.62 -9.96 15.86
C GLU A 226 5.60 -11.05 15.40
N GLY A 227 6.85 -10.97 15.87
CA GLY A 227 7.84 -12.00 15.63
C GLY A 227 7.49 -13.29 16.39
N GLN A 228 7.83 -14.45 15.82
CA GLN A 228 7.61 -15.73 16.47
C GLN A 228 8.84 -16.15 17.29
N GLY A 229 8.58 -16.75 18.46
CA GLY A 229 9.63 -17.21 19.36
C GLY A 229 10.44 -16.06 19.94
N SER A 230 11.73 -15.98 19.57
CA SER A 230 12.64 -14.92 20.01
C SER A 230 13.14 -14.05 18.85
N GLN A 231 12.50 -14.13 17.69
CA GLN A 231 12.87 -13.30 16.54
C GLN A 231 12.20 -11.93 16.66
N ASN A 232 12.95 -10.89 16.31
CA ASN A 232 12.39 -9.55 16.12
C ASN A 232 11.78 -9.45 14.73
N VAL A 233 10.78 -8.59 14.57
CA VAL A 233 10.21 -8.25 13.27
C VAL A 233 11.22 -7.40 12.51
N SER A 234 11.68 -7.91 11.36
CA SER A 234 12.56 -7.18 10.44
C SER A 234 11.84 -5.93 9.93
N ILE A 235 12.59 -4.86 9.64
CA ILE A 235 12.06 -3.65 9.01
C ILE A 235 11.30 -3.93 7.71
N LEU A 236 11.67 -4.98 6.98
CA LEU A 236 11.00 -5.44 5.75
C LEU A 236 9.53 -5.84 5.97
N ASP A 237 9.19 -6.30 7.18
CA ASP A 237 7.85 -6.79 7.51
C ASP A 237 7.06 -5.78 8.37
N ARG A 238 7.67 -4.64 8.73
CA ARG A 238 7.03 -3.58 9.55
C ARG A 238 6.10 -2.71 8.70
N ALA A 239 5.16 -2.07 9.38
CA ALA A 239 4.25 -1.12 8.74
C ALA A 239 4.85 0.29 8.68
N PHE A 240 4.56 0.97 7.57
CA PHE A 240 4.83 2.38 7.35
C PHE A 240 3.53 3.07 6.92
N LEU A 241 3.27 4.28 7.42
CA LEU A 241 2.08 5.06 7.05
C LEU A 241 2.48 6.42 6.47
N GLY A 242 1.47 7.12 5.92
CA GLY A 242 1.62 8.40 5.23
C GLY A 242 1.61 8.25 3.71
N GLY A 243 1.65 9.37 2.99
CA GLY A 243 1.36 9.48 1.57
C GLY A 243 -0.15 9.44 1.34
N ASP A 244 -0.71 8.23 1.25
CA ASP A 244 -2.15 8.05 1.02
C ASP A 244 -3.00 8.21 2.28
N MET A 245 -2.50 7.76 3.43
CA MET A 245 -3.26 7.82 4.68
C MET A 245 -2.34 7.71 5.92
N PRO A 246 -2.44 8.64 6.88
CA PRO A 246 -3.18 9.90 6.82
C PRO A 246 -2.55 10.87 5.80
N ARG A 247 -3.39 11.53 4.98
CA ARG A 247 -2.91 12.60 4.08
C ARG A 247 -2.31 13.74 4.92
N GLY A 248 -1.38 14.52 4.37
CA GLY A 248 -0.68 15.56 5.13
C GLY A 248 0.63 15.13 5.75
N PHE A 249 0.91 13.82 5.76
CA PHE A 249 2.19 13.25 6.13
C PHE A 249 2.75 12.51 4.93
N ALA A 250 4.04 12.63 4.66
CA ALA A 250 4.67 11.90 3.58
C ALA A 250 4.72 10.40 3.89
N PHE A 251 4.96 9.57 2.87
CA PHE A 251 5.20 8.15 3.09
C PHE A 251 6.37 7.94 4.06
N ALA A 252 6.20 7.02 5.02
CA ALA A 252 7.10 6.82 6.15
C ALA A 252 7.35 8.09 7.00
N GLY A 253 6.51 9.12 6.85
CA GLY A 253 6.69 10.42 7.46
C GLY A 253 6.35 10.48 8.95
N LEU A 254 5.58 9.53 9.47
CA LEU A 254 5.18 9.44 10.87
C LEU A 254 5.55 8.08 11.48
N GLY A 255 5.69 8.04 12.81
CA GLY A 255 6.02 6.84 13.57
C GLY A 255 7.42 6.89 14.20
N PRO A 256 7.90 5.76 14.76
CA PRO A 256 9.23 5.67 15.35
C PRO A 256 10.31 6.05 14.34
N ARG A 257 11.22 6.92 14.78
CA ARG A 257 12.27 7.50 13.93
C ARG A 257 13.56 7.64 14.71
N ASP A 258 14.67 7.33 14.05
CA ASP A 258 16.00 7.57 14.60
C ASP A 258 16.56 8.87 14.05
N VAL A 259 16.63 9.91 14.88
CA VAL A 259 17.12 11.24 14.47
C VAL A 259 18.34 11.62 15.29
N ALA A 260 19.52 11.61 14.66
CA ALA A 260 20.78 11.99 15.31
C ALA A 260 21.84 12.44 14.30
N GLY A 261 22.28 13.69 14.40
CA GLY A 261 23.25 14.24 13.46
C GLY A 261 22.67 14.27 12.04
N ASP A 262 23.30 13.55 11.12
CA ASP A 262 22.85 13.41 9.73
C ASP A 262 21.90 12.20 9.51
N ILE A 263 21.62 11.42 10.56
CA ILE A 263 20.70 10.26 10.51
C ILE A 263 19.26 10.74 10.73
N ASP A 264 18.36 10.34 9.83
CA ASP A 264 16.91 10.59 9.87
C ASP A 264 16.16 9.39 9.29
N SER A 265 16.17 8.28 10.03
CA SER A 265 15.66 6.99 9.56
C SER A 265 14.26 6.71 10.09
N ALA A 266 13.27 6.56 9.20
CA ALA A 266 11.99 6.00 9.57
C ALA A 266 12.13 4.50 9.87
N LEU A 267 11.70 4.05 11.05
CA LEU A 267 11.91 2.66 11.49
C LEU A 267 10.66 1.77 11.31
N GLY A 268 9.55 2.39 10.92
CA GLY A 268 8.23 1.75 10.86
C GLY A 268 7.76 1.34 12.25
N GLY A 269 6.83 0.38 12.30
CA GLY A 269 6.36 -0.18 13.56
C GLY A 269 5.63 -1.49 13.37
N LYS A 270 5.52 -2.24 14.47
CA LYS A 270 4.77 -3.49 14.51
C LYS A 270 3.28 -3.28 14.53
N ARG A 271 2.82 -2.08 14.90
CA ARG A 271 1.39 -1.75 15.01
C ARG A 271 1.11 -0.46 14.29
N TYR A 272 -0.04 -0.43 13.63
CA TYR A 272 -0.51 0.78 13.00
C TYR A 272 -2.03 0.89 13.02
N LEU A 273 -2.49 2.13 12.88
CA LEU A 273 -3.88 2.53 12.79
C LEU A 273 -3.94 3.74 11.88
N SER A 274 -4.92 3.78 11.00
CA SER A 274 -5.31 4.99 10.29
C SER A 274 -6.83 5.08 10.19
N ALA A 275 -7.37 6.29 10.19
CA ALA A 275 -8.79 6.56 10.04
C ALA A 275 -9.00 7.86 9.26
N SER A 276 -10.03 7.89 8.43
CA SER A 276 -10.38 9.03 7.58
C SER A 276 -11.89 9.22 7.57
N VAL A 277 -12.29 10.48 7.69
CA VAL A 277 -13.65 10.95 7.48
C VAL A 277 -13.62 11.97 6.36
N GLU A 278 -14.32 11.71 5.27
CA GLU A 278 -14.33 12.58 4.11
C GLU A 278 -15.73 12.78 3.56
N VAL A 279 -16.10 14.03 3.27
CA VAL A 279 -17.31 14.36 2.55
C VAL A 279 -16.94 14.69 1.11
N ARG A 280 -17.44 13.89 0.17
CA ARG A 280 -17.23 14.06 -1.27
C ARG A 280 -18.47 14.64 -1.92
N MET A 281 -18.32 15.65 -2.78
CA MET A 281 -19.42 16.28 -3.50
C MET A 281 -19.06 16.44 -4.98
N PRO A 282 -19.99 16.16 -5.91
CA PRO A 282 -19.81 16.50 -7.31
C PRO A 282 -19.61 18.01 -7.46
N SER A 283 -18.56 18.41 -8.18
CA SER A 283 -18.24 19.83 -8.40
C SER A 283 -19.23 20.56 -9.31
N GLY A 284 -19.98 19.79 -10.14
CA GLY A 284 -20.79 20.32 -11.24
C GLY A 284 -20.02 20.42 -12.57
N LEU A 285 -18.70 20.21 -12.55
CA LEU A 285 -17.91 19.92 -13.75
C LEU A 285 -17.94 18.42 -14.03
N ASP A 286 -17.88 18.07 -15.31
CA ASP A 286 -17.86 16.67 -15.73
C ASP A 286 -16.65 15.94 -15.13
N ASN A 287 -16.90 14.78 -14.52
CA ASN A 287 -15.88 13.87 -13.97
C ASN A 287 -15.01 14.46 -12.85
N VAL A 288 -15.45 15.54 -12.19
CA VAL A 288 -14.72 16.14 -11.06
C VAL A 288 -15.54 16.08 -9.78
N THR A 289 -14.98 15.42 -8.76
CA THR A 289 -15.50 15.35 -7.40
C THR A 289 -14.57 16.10 -6.46
N LEU A 290 -15.13 16.96 -5.60
CA LEU A 290 -14.39 17.64 -4.55
C LEU A 290 -14.58 16.88 -3.24
N GLY A 291 -13.57 16.83 -2.40
CA GLY A 291 -13.69 16.29 -1.05
C GLY A 291 -13.14 17.24 0.01
N ALA A 292 -13.64 17.07 1.22
CA ALA A 292 -13.10 17.69 2.42
C ALA A 292 -12.96 16.61 3.49
N PHE A 293 -11.79 16.50 4.09
CA PHE A 293 -11.45 15.37 4.94
C PHE A 293 -10.78 15.77 6.25
N VAL A 294 -10.87 14.86 7.21
CA VAL A 294 -10.02 14.79 8.40
C VAL A 294 -9.47 13.37 8.48
N ASP A 295 -8.15 13.27 8.57
CA ASP A 295 -7.45 12.00 8.68
C ASP A 295 -6.70 11.94 10.01
N ALA A 296 -6.51 10.73 10.53
CA ALA A 296 -5.67 10.47 11.68
C ALA A 296 -4.95 9.13 11.53
N GLY A 297 -3.79 8.98 12.15
CA GLY A 297 -3.07 7.72 12.13
C GLY A 297 -1.88 7.68 13.08
N SER A 298 -1.40 6.47 13.34
CA SER A 298 -0.21 6.22 14.15
C SER A 298 0.46 4.94 13.68
N VAL A 299 1.78 4.92 13.75
CA VAL A 299 2.63 3.73 13.70
C VAL A 299 3.44 3.71 14.99
N TRP A 300 3.59 2.55 15.62
CA TRP A 300 4.27 2.44 16.91
C TRP A 300 4.70 0.98 17.18
N ASP A 301 5.31 0.77 18.35
CA ASP A 301 5.75 -0.54 18.87
C ASP A 301 6.93 -1.13 18.08
N LEU A 302 8.12 -1.11 18.68
CA LEU A 302 9.33 -1.75 18.16
C LEU A 302 9.80 -2.85 19.12
N ASP A 303 10.38 -3.93 18.58
CA ASP A 303 11.02 -4.95 19.44
C ASP A 303 12.31 -4.44 20.09
N VAL A 304 13.02 -3.54 19.39
CA VAL A 304 14.31 -2.99 19.82
C VAL A 304 14.28 -1.49 19.68
N THR A 305 14.32 -0.79 20.82
CA THR A 305 14.38 0.68 20.89
C THR A 305 15.75 1.21 21.27
N ALA A 306 16.61 0.38 21.88
CA ALA A 306 17.96 0.78 22.25
C ALA A 306 18.95 0.52 21.11
N GLY A 307 20.01 1.33 21.03
CA GLY A 307 21.09 1.14 20.05
C GLY A 307 20.85 1.87 18.72
N GLY A 308 19.79 2.68 18.63
CA GLY A 308 19.68 3.70 17.59
C GLY A 308 20.76 4.77 17.77
N ALA A 309 21.00 5.56 16.73
CA ALA A 309 21.95 6.66 16.74
C ALA A 309 21.55 7.77 17.74
N SER A 310 20.26 7.98 17.94
CA SER A 310 19.69 8.85 18.97
C SER A 310 19.70 8.24 20.38
N GLY A 311 20.16 6.99 20.51
CA GLY A 311 20.24 6.25 21.76
C GLY A 311 19.05 5.33 21.99
N VAL A 312 17.96 5.89 22.53
CA VAL A 312 16.69 5.16 22.74
C VAL A 312 15.62 5.80 21.87
N ILE A 313 15.06 5.00 20.98
CA ILE A 313 13.95 5.39 20.09
C ILE A 313 12.66 5.53 20.90
N ASP A 314 11.93 6.61 20.66
CA ASP A 314 10.54 6.72 21.09
C ASP A 314 9.64 5.93 20.13
N ASP A 315 9.12 4.81 20.63
CA ASP A 315 8.20 3.94 19.91
C ASP A 315 6.77 3.96 20.48
N ALA A 316 6.46 4.96 21.31
CA ALA A 316 5.15 5.10 21.92
C ALA A 316 4.07 5.45 20.88
N TYR A 317 2.82 5.15 21.24
CA TYR A 317 1.67 5.56 20.46
C TYR A 317 1.50 7.08 20.53
N HIS A 318 1.66 7.78 19.39
CA HIS A 318 1.26 9.17 19.25
C HIS A 318 0.40 9.35 18.01
N LEU A 319 -0.84 9.78 18.23
CA LEU A 319 -1.82 9.98 17.16
C LEU A 319 -1.48 11.25 16.38
N ARG A 320 -1.19 11.08 15.08
CA ARG A 320 -1.08 12.18 14.12
C ARG A 320 -2.45 12.46 13.52
N SER A 321 -2.71 13.71 13.17
CA SER A 321 -3.94 14.08 12.47
C SER A 321 -3.74 15.23 11.51
N SER A 322 -4.60 15.30 10.50
CA SER A 322 -4.61 16.35 9.49
C SER A 322 -6.04 16.65 9.04
N ALA A 323 -6.23 17.81 8.40
CA ALA A 323 -7.46 18.12 7.69
C ALA A 323 -7.14 18.76 6.34
N GLY A 324 -7.99 18.55 5.36
CA GLY A 324 -7.68 19.00 4.01
C GLY A 324 -8.84 18.96 3.03
N LEU A 325 -8.50 19.33 1.79
CA LEU A 325 -9.36 19.28 0.64
C LEU A 325 -8.76 18.34 -0.40
N SER A 326 -9.63 17.63 -1.11
CA SER A 326 -9.25 16.73 -2.20
C SER A 326 -9.99 17.10 -3.48
N VAL A 327 -9.37 16.80 -4.62
CA VAL A 327 -9.99 16.85 -5.93
C VAL A 327 -9.75 15.51 -6.60
N TYR A 328 -10.83 14.84 -6.98
CA TYR A 328 -10.80 13.62 -7.77
C TYR A 328 -11.26 13.97 -9.19
N TRP A 329 -10.38 13.74 -10.16
CA TRP A 329 -10.69 13.92 -11.57
C TRP A 329 -10.63 12.57 -12.27
N GLU A 330 -11.78 12.05 -12.67
CA GLU A 330 -11.88 10.81 -13.43
C GLU A 330 -11.50 11.08 -14.90
N THR A 331 -10.43 10.44 -15.33
CA THR A 331 -9.89 10.52 -16.69
C THR A 331 -10.13 9.20 -17.42
N GLY A 332 -9.87 9.17 -18.73
CA GLY A 332 -9.99 7.93 -19.52
C GLY A 332 -8.99 6.82 -19.13
N ILE A 333 -8.01 7.10 -18.27
CA ILE A 333 -6.94 6.16 -17.85
C ILE A 333 -6.94 5.89 -16.34
N GLY A 334 -7.77 6.59 -15.56
CA GLY A 334 -7.78 6.49 -14.09
C GLY A 334 -8.25 7.76 -13.39
N ILE A 335 -8.23 7.74 -12.06
CA ILE A 335 -8.61 8.88 -11.21
C ILE A 335 -7.34 9.62 -10.79
N VAL A 336 -7.24 10.88 -11.21
CA VAL A 336 -6.25 11.81 -10.67
C VAL A 336 -6.77 12.34 -9.35
N GLN A 337 -6.02 12.16 -8.26
CA GLN A 337 -6.33 12.69 -6.95
C GLN A 337 -5.34 13.81 -6.62
N VAL A 338 -5.83 14.98 -6.23
CA VAL A 338 -5.01 16.07 -5.70
C VAL A 338 -5.45 16.31 -4.28
N ASN A 339 -4.52 16.35 -3.34
CA ASN A 339 -4.79 16.64 -1.94
C ASN A 339 -4.04 17.90 -1.51
N LEU A 340 -4.73 18.74 -0.74
CA LEU A 340 -4.15 19.82 0.04
C LEU A 340 -4.48 19.56 1.50
N ALA A 341 -3.48 19.22 2.31
CA ALA A 341 -3.64 18.77 3.68
C ALA A 341 -2.82 19.63 4.64
N ALA A 342 -3.40 19.99 5.78
CA ALA A 342 -2.71 20.67 6.86
C ALA A 342 -2.62 19.73 8.06
N PRO A 343 -1.41 19.35 8.51
CA PRO A 343 -1.21 18.66 9.79
C PRO A 343 -1.79 19.48 10.94
N LEU A 344 -2.57 18.82 11.79
CA LEU A 344 -3.19 19.39 12.99
C LEU A 344 -2.46 18.95 14.26
N GLN A 345 -1.99 17.70 14.28
CA GLN A 345 -1.17 17.12 15.33
C GLN A 345 -0.02 16.36 14.67
N SER A 346 1.21 16.81 14.92
CA SER A 346 2.46 16.23 14.43
C SER A 346 3.52 16.26 15.53
N GLU A 347 4.48 15.35 15.45
CA GLU A 347 5.70 15.37 16.24
C GLU A 347 6.80 16.16 15.52
N SER A 348 7.78 16.65 16.29
CA SER A 348 8.84 17.52 15.75
C SER A 348 9.71 16.89 14.66
N PHE A 349 9.76 15.55 14.59
CA PHE A 349 10.52 14.78 13.62
C PHE A 349 9.65 14.22 12.48
N ASP A 350 8.34 14.51 12.46
CA ASP A 350 7.46 14.03 11.39
C ASP A 350 7.77 14.73 10.06
N LYS A 351 7.61 14.02 8.94
CA LYS A 351 7.73 14.56 7.58
C LYS A 351 6.34 14.90 7.04
N GLU A 352 6.04 16.18 6.98
CA GLU A 352 4.76 16.69 6.51
C GLU A 352 4.71 16.76 4.96
N GLU A 353 3.54 16.51 4.39
CA GLU A 353 3.26 16.60 2.94
C GLU A 353 1.98 17.40 2.70
N VAL A 354 2.12 18.73 2.59
CA VAL A 354 0.97 19.63 2.49
C VAL A 354 0.25 19.49 1.15
N PHE A 355 0.97 19.15 0.09
CA PHE A 355 0.43 18.98 -1.24
C PHE A 355 0.89 17.66 -1.83
N SER A 356 -0.08 16.84 -2.23
CA SER A 356 0.19 15.61 -2.96
C SER A 356 -0.71 15.52 -4.18
N VAL A 357 -0.15 14.95 -5.23
CA VAL A 357 -0.94 14.49 -6.37
C VAL A 357 -0.76 12.97 -6.41
N GLY A 358 -1.77 12.26 -6.89
CA GLY A 358 -1.80 10.82 -7.10
C GLY A 358 -2.60 10.48 -8.36
N LEU A 359 -2.38 9.32 -8.92
CA LEU A 359 -3.17 8.71 -9.98
C LEU A 359 -3.45 7.25 -9.61
N SER A 360 -4.72 6.94 -9.45
CA SER A 360 -5.19 5.56 -9.42
C SER A 360 -5.54 5.13 -10.85
N THR A 361 -4.71 4.30 -11.48
CA THR A 361 -4.98 3.83 -12.85
C THR A 361 -6.11 2.81 -12.89
N SER A 362 -6.84 2.82 -14.00
CA SER A 362 -7.90 1.86 -14.28
C SER A 362 -7.74 1.27 -15.65
N PHE A 363 -7.60 -0.05 -15.70
CA PHE A 363 -8.15 -0.81 -16.81
C PHE A 363 -9.19 -1.76 -16.28
#